data_AF-A0A562JSR0-F1
#
_entry.id   AF-A0A562JSR0-F1
#
_cell.length_a   1.000
_cell.length_b   1.000
_cell.length_c   1.000
_cell.angle_alpha   90.00
_cell.angle_beta   90.00
_cell.angle_gamma   90.00
#
_symmetry.space_group_name_H-M   'P 1'
#
loop_
_entity.id
_entity.type
_entity.pdbx_description
1 polymer ?
#
loop_
_entity_poly.entity_id
_entity_poly.type
_entity_poly.pdbx_seq_one_letter_code
_entity_poly.pdbx_strand_id
1 'polypeptide(L)'
;MYKEYNTNQLALPMDIQVLIPQQHLARLIDFAVDQMNPTIFTSLYPGGGRPPYHPKMMLKIILYAYSNRIYFSRQIAKQLTENIIFMWLSGEQQPDFSTINRFRSERMKDVIYETFFSIVDLLREEGYVKFEEYFLDGTKIEANANKYTFVWRKSTEKYDQMLDEKFKQLVFQIEQVTKEDEEAEKELDLVEKLEETPISSEKIAETVKKLEKRLEKDPKNKTIKKAKRQLEKDLLPRKQKYEKQKSTFEGRNSYSKTDTDATFMRMKDDHMKNGQLKPGYTVKSGPKINSLWDSVFISVLEIQNA
;
A
#
# COMPACT_ATOMS: atom_id res chain seq x y z
N MET A 1 -21.30 -50.69 11.33
CA MET A 1 -22.24 -51.08 10.25
C MET A 1 -22.31 -49.90 9.29
N TYR A 2 -22.02 -50.11 8.00
CA TYR A 2 -22.09 -49.04 6.99
C TYR A 2 -23.52 -48.90 6.48
N LYS A 3 -23.86 -47.70 5.98
CA LYS A 3 -25.08 -47.51 5.19
C LYS A 3 -24.92 -48.26 3.87
N GLU A 4 -26.00 -48.85 3.38
CA GLU A 4 -26.03 -49.52 2.08
C GLU A 4 -25.64 -48.53 0.96
N TYR A 5 -24.75 -48.96 0.06
CA TYR A 5 -24.21 -48.14 -1.02
C TYR A 5 -24.48 -48.81 -2.37
N ASN A 6 -25.36 -48.22 -3.18
CA ASN A 6 -25.70 -48.72 -4.51
C ASN A 6 -25.89 -47.55 -5.49
N THR A 7 -24.97 -47.40 -6.44
CA THR A 7 -25.02 -46.35 -7.47
C THR A 7 -25.97 -46.68 -8.62
N ASN A 8 -26.40 -47.94 -8.74
CA ASN A 8 -27.24 -48.42 -9.84
C ASN A 8 -28.73 -48.48 -9.45
N GLN A 9 -29.09 -47.93 -8.28
CA GLN A 9 -30.47 -47.90 -7.83
C GLN A 9 -31.29 -46.96 -8.71
N LEU A 10 -32.36 -47.50 -9.32
CA LEU A 10 -33.27 -46.72 -10.13
C LEU A 10 -34.01 -45.71 -9.24
N ALA A 11 -33.91 -44.43 -9.56
CA ALA A 11 -34.62 -43.34 -8.91
C ALA A 11 -35.31 -42.47 -9.97
N LEU A 12 -36.45 -41.87 -9.59
CA LEU A 12 -37.11 -40.86 -10.42
C LEU A 12 -36.29 -39.56 -10.39
N PRO A 13 -36.23 -38.80 -11.50
CA PRO A 13 -35.57 -37.51 -11.50
C PRO A 13 -36.38 -36.56 -10.58
N MET A 14 -35.77 -36.19 -9.45
CA MET A 14 -36.32 -35.16 -8.57
C MET A 14 -36.00 -33.78 -9.13
N ASP A 15 -36.84 -32.80 -8.81
CA ASP A 15 -36.51 -31.40 -9.08
C ASP A 15 -35.17 -31.05 -8.43
N ILE A 16 -34.24 -30.58 -9.27
CA ILE A 16 -32.89 -30.20 -8.88
C ILE A 16 -32.92 -29.14 -7.77
N GLN A 17 -33.94 -28.28 -7.76
CA GLN A 17 -34.10 -27.24 -6.75
C GLN A 17 -34.10 -27.79 -5.32
N VAL A 18 -34.58 -29.01 -5.10
CA VAL A 18 -34.65 -29.64 -3.76
C VAL A 18 -33.27 -29.92 -3.19
N LEU A 19 -32.27 -30.12 -4.05
CA LEU A 19 -30.89 -30.41 -3.66
C LEU A 19 -30.11 -29.15 -3.26
N ILE A 20 -30.64 -27.95 -3.52
CA ILE A 20 -29.95 -26.68 -3.28
C ILE A 20 -30.49 -26.02 -2.00
N PRO A 21 -29.64 -25.80 -0.97
CA PRO A 21 -30.05 -25.15 0.28
C PRO A 21 -30.72 -23.79 0.06
N GLN A 22 -31.61 -23.38 0.97
CA GLN A 22 -32.34 -22.11 0.86
C GLN A 22 -31.43 -20.88 0.99
N GLN A 23 -30.36 -20.99 1.78
CA GLN A 23 -29.38 -19.92 2.01
C GLN A 23 -28.19 -19.99 1.03
N HIS A 24 -28.31 -20.76 -0.05
CA HIS A 24 -27.23 -20.93 -1.00
C HIS A 24 -27.05 -19.69 -1.89
N LEU A 25 -25.80 -19.28 -2.13
CA LEU A 25 -25.44 -18.12 -2.96
C LEU A 25 -26.13 -18.09 -4.33
N ALA A 26 -26.27 -19.25 -4.97
CA ALA A 26 -26.95 -19.35 -6.27
C ALA A 26 -28.38 -18.81 -6.23
N ARG A 27 -29.11 -18.96 -5.12
CA ARG A 27 -30.47 -18.42 -4.97
C ARG A 27 -30.46 -16.90 -4.80
N LEU A 28 -29.46 -16.36 -4.13
CA LEU A 28 -29.27 -14.91 -4.04
C LEU A 28 -29.01 -14.30 -5.42
N ILE A 29 -28.13 -14.93 -6.20
CA ILE A 29 -27.83 -14.49 -7.58
C ILE A 29 -29.07 -14.61 -8.47
N ASP A 30 -29.81 -15.71 -8.35
CA ASP A 30 -31.06 -15.94 -9.08
C ASP A 30 -32.08 -14.82 -8.81
N PHE A 31 -32.33 -14.55 -7.52
CA PHE A 31 -33.21 -13.47 -7.07
C PHE A 31 -32.74 -12.10 -7.55
N ALA A 32 -31.46 -11.76 -7.36
CA ALA A 32 -30.89 -10.46 -7.73
C ALA A 32 -31.02 -10.20 -9.23
N VAL A 33 -30.73 -11.19 -10.08
CA VAL A 33 -30.85 -11.06 -11.53
C VAL A 33 -32.31 -10.98 -11.98
N ASP A 34 -33.22 -11.66 -11.28
CA ASP A 34 -34.64 -11.59 -11.63
C ASP A 34 -35.27 -10.24 -11.35
N GLN A 35 -34.82 -9.54 -10.30
CA GLN A 35 -35.24 -8.17 -10.00
C GLN A 35 -34.68 -7.11 -10.97
N MET A 36 -33.68 -7.45 -11.80
CA MET A 36 -33.13 -6.50 -12.76
C MET A 36 -34.13 -6.12 -13.85
N ASN A 37 -34.10 -4.84 -14.24
CA ASN A 37 -34.98 -4.29 -15.27
C ASN A 37 -34.78 -5.04 -16.61
N PRO A 38 -35.83 -5.67 -17.17
CA PRO A 38 -35.72 -6.45 -18.41
C PRO A 38 -35.24 -5.63 -19.61
N THR A 39 -35.45 -4.30 -19.62
CA THR A 39 -35.05 -3.42 -20.73
C THR A 39 -33.54 -3.42 -20.99
N ILE A 40 -32.73 -3.67 -19.96
CA ILE A 40 -31.27 -3.81 -20.07
C ILE A 40 -30.89 -4.95 -21.02
N PHE A 41 -31.71 -6.01 -21.03
CA PHE A 41 -31.43 -7.23 -21.79
C PHE A 41 -32.05 -7.23 -23.18
N THR A 42 -33.20 -6.57 -23.36
CA THR A 42 -33.93 -6.55 -24.64
C THR A 42 -33.17 -5.79 -25.74
N SER A 43 -32.44 -4.72 -25.40
CA SER A 43 -31.66 -3.92 -26.35
C SER A 43 -30.48 -4.67 -26.98
N LEU A 44 -30.01 -5.75 -26.33
CA LEU A 44 -28.83 -6.53 -26.73
C LEU A 44 -29.12 -7.52 -27.87
N TYR A 45 -30.40 -7.73 -28.18
CA TYR A 45 -30.86 -8.71 -29.14
C TYR A 45 -31.77 -8.03 -30.16
N PRO A 46 -31.21 -7.52 -31.28
CA PRO A 46 -31.98 -6.86 -32.34
C PRO A 46 -32.94 -7.81 -33.10
N GLY A 47 -33.02 -9.09 -32.69
CA GLY A 47 -33.84 -10.11 -33.33
C GLY A 47 -33.17 -10.77 -34.54
N GLY A 48 -33.82 -11.81 -35.07
CA GLY A 48 -33.40 -12.57 -36.26
C GLY A 48 -32.63 -13.87 -35.96
N GLY A 49 -32.81 -14.87 -36.83
CA GLY A 49 -32.12 -16.16 -36.76
C GLY A 49 -32.64 -17.12 -35.68
N ARG A 50 -31.77 -18.01 -35.19
CA ARG A 50 -32.10 -18.98 -34.12
C ARG A 50 -32.39 -18.25 -32.81
N PRO A 51 -33.46 -18.63 -32.07
CA PRO A 51 -33.73 -18.05 -30.76
C PRO A 51 -32.51 -18.11 -29.84
N PRO A 52 -32.09 -16.97 -29.26
CA PRO A 52 -30.95 -16.94 -28.35
C PRO A 52 -31.32 -17.52 -26.99
N TYR A 53 -30.30 -17.89 -26.22
CA TYR A 53 -30.45 -18.19 -24.79
C TYR A 53 -30.93 -16.96 -24.02
N HIS A 54 -31.70 -17.19 -22.95
CA HIS A 54 -32.26 -16.11 -22.16
C HIS A 54 -31.13 -15.29 -21.49
N PRO A 55 -31.10 -13.94 -21.64
CA PRO A 55 -29.99 -13.12 -21.13
C PRO A 55 -29.83 -13.16 -19.61
N LYS A 56 -30.95 -13.22 -18.87
CA LYS A 56 -30.91 -13.40 -17.41
C LYS A 56 -30.25 -14.73 -17.03
N MET A 57 -30.53 -15.82 -17.75
CA MET A 57 -29.90 -17.11 -17.51
C MET A 57 -28.40 -17.04 -17.76
N MET A 58 -28.00 -16.44 -18.89
CA MET A 58 -26.57 -16.24 -19.23
C MET A 58 -25.85 -15.38 -18.18
N LEU A 59 -26.52 -14.37 -17.61
CA LEU A 59 -25.95 -13.54 -16.55
C LEU A 59 -25.81 -14.33 -15.23
N LYS A 60 -26.86 -15.08 -14.82
CA LYS A 60 -26.86 -15.92 -13.61
C LYS A 60 -25.69 -16.91 -13.61
N ILE A 61 -25.47 -17.63 -14.70
CA ILE A 61 -24.38 -18.61 -14.81
C ILE A 61 -23.00 -17.96 -14.76
N ILE A 62 -22.83 -16.75 -15.32
CA ILE A 62 -21.54 -16.04 -15.32
C ILE A 62 -21.23 -15.48 -13.93
N LEU A 63 -22.21 -14.84 -13.29
CA LEU A 63 -22.05 -14.32 -11.94
C LEU A 63 -21.73 -15.43 -10.94
N TYR A 64 -22.42 -16.57 -11.05
CA TYR A 64 -22.15 -17.73 -10.21
C TYR A 64 -20.80 -18.38 -10.53
N ALA A 65 -20.41 -18.47 -11.81
CA ALA A 65 -19.09 -18.96 -12.19
C ALA A 65 -17.97 -18.11 -11.59
N TYR A 66 -18.10 -16.79 -11.67
CA TYR A 66 -17.11 -15.89 -11.11
C TYR A 66 -17.05 -15.98 -9.59
N SER A 67 -18.20 -16.08 -8.93
CA SER A 67 -18.29 -16.35 -7.48
C SER A 67 -17.48 -17.59 -7.05
N ASN A 68 -17.39 -18.60 -7.92
CA ASN A 68 -16.61 -19.82 -7.67
C ASN A 68 -15.21 -19.82 -8.34
N ARG A 69 -14.69 -18.66 -8.75
CA ARG A 69 -13.37 -18.50 -9.42
C ARG A 69 -13.23 -19.24 -10.75
N ILE A 70 -14.34 -19.50 -11.44
CA ILE A 70 -14.37 -20.15 -12.76
C ILE A 70 -14.52 -19.07 -13.83
N TYR A 71 -13.40 -18.65 -14.42
CA TYR A 71 -13.38 -17.57 -15.41
C TYR A 71 -13.34 -18.05 -16.85
N PHE A 72 -12.89 -19.28 -17.08
CA PHE A 72 -12.69 -19.80 -18.42
C PHE A 72 -14.01 -20.34 -18.97
N SER A 73 -14.48 -19.82 -20.12
CA SER A 73 -15.78 -20.19 -20.70
C SER A 73 -15.93 -21.69 -20.96
N ARG A 74 -14.83 -22.39 -21.25
CA ARG A 74 -14.82 -23.86 -21.41
C ARG A 74 -15.09 -24.58 -20.09
N GLN A 75 -14.56 -24.07 -18.98
CA GLN A 75 -14.86 -24.62 -17.66
C GLN A 75 -16.30 -24.33 -17.26
N ILE A 76 -16.83 -23.15 -17.56
CA ILE A 76 -18.26 -22.83 -17.33
C ILE A 76 -19.16 -23.79 -18.11
N ALA A 77 -18.87 -24.01 -19.41
CA ALA A 77 -19.60 -24.99 -20.23
C ALA A 77 -19.55 -26.40 -19.64
N LYS A 78 -18.40 -26.83 -19.12
CA LYS A 78 -18.24 -28.11 -18.42
C LYS A 78 -19.07 -28.17 -17.12
N GLN A 79 -19.15 -27.09 -16.36
CA GLN A 79 -19.96 -27.05 -15.14
C GLN A 79 -21.46 -27.17 -15.43
N LEU A 80 -21.93 -26.64 -16.56
CA LEU A 80 -23.33 -26.79 -16.98
C LEU A 80 -23.75 -28.25 -17.21
N THR A 81 -22.79 -29.16 -17.44
CA THR A 81 -23.04 -30.60 -17.63
C THR A 81 -22.77 -31.45 -16.39
N GLU A 82 -21.99 -30.95 -15.43
CA GLU A 82 -21.50 -31.76 -14.30
C GLU A 82 -22.00 -31.25 -12.94
N ASN A 83 -22.38 -29.97 -12.84
CA ASN A 83 -22.69 -29.32 -11.57
C ASN A 83 -24.18 -28.97 -11.47
N ILE A 84 -24.82 -29.59 -10.48
CA ILE A 84 -26.25 -29.48 -10.15
C ILE A 84 -26.69 -28.01 -10.02
N ILE A 85 -25.86 -27.14 -9.45
CA ILE A 85 -26.22 -25.74 -9.22
C ILE A 85 -26.20 -24.95 -10.54
N PHE A 86 -25.24 -25.24 -11.41
CA PHE A 86 -25.21 -24.64 -12.74
C PHE A 86 -26.37 -25.13 -13.61
N MET A 87 -26.70 -26.42 -13.53
CA MET A 87 -27.88 -26.98 -14.20
C MET A 87 -29.16 -26.30 -13.74
N TRP A 88 -29.32 -26.06 -12.44
CA TRP A 88 -30.48 -25.33 -11.92
C TRP A 88 -30.56 -23.90 -12.44
N LEU A 89 -29.46 -23.13 -12.32
CA LEU A 89 -29.40 -21.74 -12.80
C LEU A 89 -29.64 -21.63 -14.31
N SER A 90 -29.22 -22.64 -15.09
CA SER A 90 -29.41 -22.66 -16.54
C SER A 90 -30.75 -23.25 -16.98
N GLY A 91 -31.54 -23.81 -16.07
CA GLY A 91 -32.73 -24.60 -16.41
C GLY A 91 -32.37 -25.78 -17.33
N GLU A 92 -31.26 -26.45 -17.02
CA GLU A 92 -30.66 -27.58 -17.77
C GLU A 92 -30.20 -27.23 -19.20
N GLN A 93 -30.22 -25.94 -19.57
CA GLN A 93 -29.68 -25.49 -20.85
C GLN A 93 -28.15 -25.48 -20.82
N GLN A 94 -27.53 -25.87 -21.93
CA GLN A 94 -26.08 -26.05 -22.04
C GLN A 94 -25.50 -25.16 -23.15
N PRO A 95 -25.39 -23.84 -22.94
CA PRO A 95 -24.70 -22.96 -23.88
C PRO A 95 -23.23 -23.38 -24.04
N ASP A 96 -22.77 -23.44 -25.29
CA ASP A 96 -21.37 -23.74 -25.59
C ASP A 96 -20.43 -22.61 -25.15
N PHE A 97 -19.14 -22.93 -24.95
CA PHE A 97 -18.11 -21.98 -24.52
C PHE A 97 -18.04 -20.74 -25.43
N SER A 98 -18.29 -20.92 -26.73
CA SER A 98 -18.32 -19.85 -27.73
C SER A 98 -19.45 -18.85 -27.45
N THR A 99 -20.63 -19.36 -27.07
CA THR A 99 -21.82 -18.56 -26.75
C THR A 99 -21.63 -17.79 -25.45
N ILE A 100 -21.06 -18.44 -24.43
CA ILE A 100 -20.71 -17.81 -23.16
C ILE A 100 -19.69 -16.69 -23.38
N ASN A 101 -18.66 -16.94 -24.18
CA ASN A 101 -17.63 -15.94 -24.46
C ASN A 101 -18.21 -14.73 -25.20
N ARG A 102 -19.02 -14.96 -26.26
CA ARG A 102 -19.68 -13.89 -27.02
C ARG A 102 -20.58 -13.02 -26.14
N PHE A 103 -21.37 -13.64 -25.26
CA PHE A 103 -22.22 -12.88 -24.34
C PHE A 103 -21.41 -11.97 -23.42
N ARG A 104 -20.30 -12.49 -22.89
CA ARG A 104 -19.39 -11.73 -22.02
C ARG A 104 -18.64 -10.60 -22.74
N SER A 105 -18.09 -10.87 -23.93
CA SER A 105 -17.18 -9.93 -24.60
C SER A 105 -17.89 -8.89 -25.45
N GLU A 106 -19.01 -9.25 -26.08
CA GLU A 106 -19.67 -8.39 -27.08
C GLU A 106 -20.96 -7.76 -26.54
N ARG A 107 -21.74 -8.49 -25.72
CA ARG A 107 -23.09 -8.05 -25.35
C ARG A 107 -23.18 -7.37 -23.99
N MET A 108 -22.46 -7.87 -22.99
CA MET A 108 -22.67 -7.47 -21.59
C MET A 108 -21.39 -7.05 -20.87
N LYS A 109 -20.37 -6.63 -21.63
CA LYS A 109 -19.06 -6.32 -21.09
C LYS A 109 -19.14 -5.34 -19.91
N ASP A 110 -19.86 -4.24 -20.06
CA ASP A 110 -19.90 -3.18 -19.05
C ASP A 110 -20.91 -3.50 -17.93
N VAL A 111 -22.06 -4.05 -18.29
CA VAL A 111 -23.15 -4.38 -17.35
C VAL A 111 -22.78 -5.52 -16.40
N ILE A 112 -21.99 -6.52 -16.84
CA ILE A 112 -21.56 -7.63 -15.97
C ILE A 112 -20.73 -7.12 -14.79
N TYR A 113 -19.86 -6.14 -15.00
CA TYR A 113 -19.04 -5.60 -13.91
C TYR A 113 -19.90 -4.82 -12.92
N GLU A 114 -20.77 -3.92 -13.40
CA GLU A 114 -21.63 -3.11 -12.54
C GLU A 114 -22.60 -3.97 -11.71
N THR A 115 -23.21 -4.98 -12.34
CA THR A 115 -24.11 -5.91 -11.65
C THR A 115 -23.39 -6.76 -10.63
N PHE A 116 -22.18 -7.24 -10.95
CA PHE A 116 -21.36 -7.96 -9.99
C PHE A 116 -20.97 -7.10 -8.80
N PHE A 117 -20.49 -5.87 -9.03
CA PHE A 117 -20.11 -4.97 -7.93
C PHE A 117 -21.31 -4.60 -7.06
N SER A 118 -22.48 -4.40 -7.65
CA SER A 118 -23.72 -4.16 -6.89
C SER A 118 -24.07 -5.33 -5.97
N ILE A 119 -23.93 -6.58 -6.45
CA ILE A 119 -24.17 -7.78 -5.62
C ILE A 119 -23.13 -7.89 -4.50
N VAL A 120 -21.88 -7.58 -4.81
CA VAL A 120 -20.77 -7.53 -3.85
C VAL A 120 -21.02 -6.51 -2.75
N ASP A 121 -21.47 -5.31 -3.12
CA ASP A 121 -21.75 -4.25 -2.18
C ASP A 121 -22.97 -4.59 -1.30
N LEU A 122 -24.01 -5.21 -1.88
CA LEU A 122 -25.13 -5.75 -1.09
C LEU A 122 -24.67 -6.81 -0.09
N LEU A 123 -23.80 -7.74 -0.50
CA LEU A 123 -23.21 -8.74 0.39
C LEU A 123 -22.34 -8.11 1.48
N ARG A 124 -21.68 -6.98 1.21
CA ARG A 124 -20.94 -6.20 2.20
C ARG A 124 -21.87 -5.55 3.22
N GLU A 125 -22.93 -4.90 2.75
CA GLU A 125 -23.91 -4.20 3.60
C GLU A 125 -24.60 -5.16 4.57
N GLU A 126 -24.95 -6.35 4.09
CA GLU A 126 -25.55 -7.42 4.88
C GLU A 126 -24.53 -8.15 5.80
N GLY A 127 -23.26 -7.72 5.79
CA GLY A 127 -22.22 -8.24 6.69
C GLY A 127 -21.64 -9.60 6.31
N TYR A 128 -21.98 -10.11 5.12
CA TYR A 128 -21.51 -11.38 4.60
C TYR A 128 -20.08 -11.31 4.02
N VAL A 129 -19.58 -10.11 3.67
CA VAL A 129 -18.24 -9.89 3.11
C VAL A 129 -17.43 -8.91 3.96
N LYS A 130 -16.24 -9.34 4.41
CA LYS A 130 -15.27 -8.50 5.14
C LYS A 130 -14.05 -8.21 4.25
N PHE A 131 -13.82 -6.94 3.94
CA PHE A 131 -12.63 -6.48 3.19
C PHE A 131 -11.39 -6.31 4.08
N GLU A 132 -11.11 -7.28 4.95
CA GLU A 132 -10.08 -7.11 6.00
C GLU A 132 -8.66 -7.50 5.56
N GLU A 133 -8.49 -8.25 4.46
CA GLU A 133 -7.17 -8.78 4.09
C GLU A 133 -6.57 -8.13 2.84
N TYR A 134 -5.61 -7.23 3.05
CA TYR A 134 -4.77 -6.65 2.00
C TYR A 134 -3.40 -7.34 1.98
N PHE A 135 -3.16 -8.17 0.95
CA PHE A 135 -1.85 -8.80 0.75
C PHE A 135 -0.89 -7.86 0.02
N LEU A 136 0.18 -7.43 0.68
CA LEU A 136 1.23 -6.61 0.08
C LEU A 136 2.51 -7.44 -0.05
N ASP A 137 2.90 -7.82 -1.27
CA ASP A 137 4.20 -8.44 -1.53
C ASP A 137 5.26 -7.38 -1.86
N GLY A 138 6.48 -7.59 -1.39
CA GLY A 138 7.58 -6.64 -1.47
C GLY A 138 8.83 -7.28 -2.04
N THR A 139 9.18 -6.95 -3.28
CA THR A 139 10.45 -7.37 -3.89
C THR A 139 11.54 -6.33 -3.65
N LYS A 140 12.72 -6.78 -3.20
CA LYS A 140 13.90 -5.93 -3.03
C LYS A 140 14.76 -5.95 -4.30
N ILE A 141 15.05 -4.79 -4.86
CA ILE A 141 15.87 -4.62 -6.07
C ILE A 141 17.13 -3.84 -5.70
N GLU A 142 18.31 -4.30 -6.12
CA GLU A 142 19.59 -3.59 -5.91
C GLU A 142 19.61 -2.32 -6.75
N ALA A 143 20.02 -1.20 -6.16
CA ALA A 143 20.16 0.08 -6.85
C ALA A 143 21.52 0.16 -7.55
N ASN A 144 21.59 0.88 -8.67
CA ASN A 144 22.87 1.20 -9.32
C ASN A 144 23.59 2.34 -8.57
N ALA A 145 24.09 2.03 -7.38
CA ALA A 145 24.70 2.98 -6.47
C ALA A 145 25.95 2.40 -5.80
N ASN A 146 26.84 3.27 -5.32
CA ASN A 146 28.06 2.82 -4.67
C ASN A 146 27.76 2.12 -3.32
N LYS A 147 28.26 0.90 -3.17
CA LYS A 147 28.01 -0.03 -2.05
C LYS A 147 28.65 0.41 -0.73
N TYR A 148 29.61 1.32 -0.78
CA TYR A 148 30.41 1.71 0.39
C TYR A 148 30.14 3.13 0.88
N THR A 149 29.20 3.85 0.25
CA THR A 149 28.92 5.25 0.57
C THR A 149 27.47 5.46 0.97
N PHE A 150 27.22 5.48 2.28
CA PHE A 150 25.88 5.68 2.84
C PHE A 150 25.89 6.73 3.95
N VAL A 151 24.69 7.17 4.32
CA VAL A 151 24.44 8.03 5.49
C VAL A 151 23.35 7.38 6.34
N TRP A 152 23.60 7.23 7.64
CA TRP A 152 22.66 6.65 8.60
C TRP A 152 22.01 7.76 9.43
N ARG A 153 20.68 7.73 9.54
CA ARG A 153 19.92 8.71 10.33
C ARG A 153 20.40 8.78 11.77
N LYS A 154 20.46 7.64 12.47
CA LYS A 154 20.87 7.57 13.89
C LYS A 154 22.25 8.20 14.14
N SER A 155 23.18 7.98 13.20
CA SER A 155 24.53 8.54 13.28
C SER A 155 24.50 10.06 13.08
N THR A 156 23.79 10.52 12.05
CA THR A 156 23.58 11.96 11.79
C THR A 156 22.93 12.66 12.98
N GLU A 157 21.87 12.10 13.56
CA GLU A 157 21.18 12.66 14.73
C GLU A 157 22.09 12.74 15.95
N LYS A 158 22.84 11.68 16.25
CA LYS A 158 23.80 11.66 17.36
C LYS A 158 24.86 12.75 17.19
N TYR A 159 25.46 12.87 16.01
CA TYR A 159 26.49 13.88 15.78
C TYR A 159 25.94 15.30 15.71
N ASP A 160 24.69 15.48 15.28
CA ASP A 160 24.01 16.77 15.32
C ASP A 160 23.72 17.21 16.76
N GLN A 161 23.27 16.30 17.63
CA GLN A 161 23.11 16.58 19.07
C GLN A 161 24.45 16.94 19.73
N MET A 162 25.52 16.20 19.46
CA MET A 162 26.85 16.52 19.96
C MET A 162 27.35 17.89 19.44
N LEU A 163 26.93 18.31 18.26
CA LEU A 163 27.25 19.63 17.70
C LEU A 163 26.51 20.73 18.45
N ASP A 164 25.24 20.49 18.79
CA ASP A 164 24.40 21.41 19.57
C ASP A 164 24.93 21.59 20.99
N GLU A 165 25.38 20.52 21.65
CA GLU A 165 26.05 20.60 22.95
C GLU A 165 27.34 21.42 22.88
N LYS A 166 28.17 21.21 21.86
CA LYS A 166 29.40 22.00 21.64
C LYS A 166 29.08 23.47 21.39
N PHE A 167 28.02 23.76 20.64
CA PHE A 167 27.57 25.13 20.41
C PHE A 167 27.15 25.80 21.73
N LYS A 168 26.34 25.12 22.55
CA LYS A 168 25.94 25.61 23.89
C LYS A 168 27.16 25.88 24.79
N GLN A 169 28.12 24.96 24.83
CA GLN A 169 29.37 25.15 25.59
C GLN A 169 30.17 26.37 25.11
N LEU A 170 30.25 26.58 23.80
CA LEU A 170 30.97 27.72 23.23
C LEU A 170 30.28 29.05 23.56
N VAL A 171 28.95 29.10 23.46
CA VAL A 171 28.17 30.30 23.83
C VAL A 171 28.34 30.60 25.32
N PHE A 172 28.29 29.59 26.19
CA PHE A 172 28.54 29.76 27.62
C PHE A 172 29.94 30.31 27.92
N GLN A 173 30.98 29.80 27.23
CA GLN A 173 32.34 30.34 27.36
C GLN A 173 32.45 31.80 26.91
N ILE A 174 31.76 32.17 25.82
CA ILE A 174 31.69 33.56 25.36
C ILE A 174 31.06 34.44 26.44
N GLU A 175 29.96 33.99 27.05
CA GLU A 175 29.28 34.73 28.10
C GLU A 175 30.11 34.90 29.37
N GLN A 176 30.83 33.88 29.81
CA GLN A 176 31.71 33.99 30.98
C GLN A 176 32.78 35.08 30.77
N VAL A 177 33.45 35.06 29.63
CA VAL A 177 34.44 36.10 29.27
C VAL A 177 33.78 37.48 29.20
N THR A 178 32.53 37.57 28.75
CA THR A 178 31.83 38.86 28.63
C THR A 178 31.37 39.40 30.00
N LYS A 179 31.12 38.54 30.99
CA LYS A 179 30.78 38.93 32.36
C LYS A 179 31.99 39.42 33.17
N GLU A 180 33.17 38.89 32.87
CA GLU A 180 34.43 39.23 33.57
C GLU A 180 34.99 40.62 33.17
N ASP A 181 34.51 41.23 32.08
CA ASP A 181 34.94 42.56 31.58
C ASP A 181 34.04 43.75 32.07
N GLU A 182 33.15 43.53 33.07
CA GLU A 182 32.17 44.46 33.70
C GLU A 182 31.93 45.89 33.10
N GLU A 183 30.82 46.06 32.35
CA GLU A 183 29.91 47.23 32.25
C GLU A 183 29.15 47.20 30.91
N ALA A 184 28.19 46.29 30.79
CA ALA A 184 27.08 46.40 29.82
C ALA A 184 25.92 45.53 30.31
N GLU A 185 25.14 46.09 31.24
CA GLU A 185 23.79 45.58 31.48
C GLU A 185 23.02 45.47 30.15
N LYS A 186 22.34 44.34 30.00
CA LYS A 186 21.29 44.02 29.02
C LYS A 186 21.71 43.82 27.57
N GLU A 187 22.43 42.73 27.26
CA GLU A 187 22.24 42.08 25.94
C GLU A 187 22.78 40.64 25.78
N LEU A 188 22.66 39.77 26.79
CA LEU A 188 22.84 38.32 26.58
C LEU A 188 21.72 37.52 27.23
N ASP A 189 20.52 37.74 26.72
CA ASP A 189 19.38 36.82 26.88
C ASP A 189 19.53 35.63 25.89
N LEU A 190 20.75 35.10 25.78
CA LEU A 190 21.14 34.09 24.81
C LEU A 190 21.00 32.68 25.39
N VAL A 191 21.23 32.50 26.70
CA VAL A 191 21.03 31.20 27.37
C VAL A 191 19.56 30.82 27.46
N GLU A 192 18.69 31.73 27.90
CA GLU A 192 17.25 31.42 28.04
C GLU A 192 16.60 31.02 26.70
N LYS A 193 17.02 31.63 25.58
CA LYS A 193 16.50 31.29 24.24
C LYS A 193 17.08 30.01 23.62
N LEU A 194 18.12 29.42 24.22
CA LEU A 194 18.75 28.18 23.74
C LEU A 194 18.09 26.90 24.29
N GLU A 195 17.19 27.02 25.27
CA GLU A 195 16.44 25.89 25.83
C GLU A 195 15.13 25.63 25.08
N GLU A 196 14.49 26.66 24.52
CA GLU A 196 13.13 26.55 23.98
C GLU A 196 13.05 26.21 22.48
N THR A 197 14.12 26.40 21.71
CA THR A 197 14.05 26.26 20.25
C THR A 197 15.25 25.52 19.66
N PRO A 198 15.05 24.60 18.68
CA PRO A 198 16.14 23.84 18.09
C PRO A 198 17.21 24.78 17.52
N ILE A 199 18.48 24.45 17.74
CA ILE A 199 19.60 25.23 17.21
C ILE A 199 19.61 25.00 15.70
N SER A 200 19.34 26.06 14.92
CA SER A 200 19.39 26.04 13.46
C SER A 200 20.71 26.65 12.97
N SER A 201 21.08 26.35 11.72
CA SER A 201 22.23 26.99 11.07
C SER A 201 22.10 28.53 11.01
N GLU A 202 20.88 29.05 10.92
CA GLU A 202 20.58 30.48 10.96
C GLU A 202 21.00 31.12 12.29
N LYS A 203 20.67 30.48 13.42
CA LYS A 203 21.10 30.96 14.75
C LYS A 203 22.62 30.97 14.89
N ILE A 204 23.30 29.97 14.35
CA ILE A 204 24.77 29.94 14.34
C ILE A 204 25.29 31.15 13.54
N ALA A 205 24.73 31.43 12.35
CA ALA A 205 25.10 32.59 11.56
C ALA A 205 24.81 33.93 12.26
N GLU A 206 23.69 34.04 12.98
CA GLU A 206 23.37 35.22 13.79
C GLU A 206 24.36 35.42 14.93
N THR A 207 24.75 34.36 15.64
CA THR A 207 25.78 34.47 16.69
C THR A 207 27.13 34.90 16.11
N VAL A 208 27.51 34.40 14.92
CA VAL A 208 28.72 34.86 14.22
C VAL A 208 28.65 36.37 13.93
N LYS A 209 27.53 36.87 13.39
CA LYS A 209 27.31 38.31 13.14
C LYS A 209 27.37 39.16 14.43
N LYS A 210 26.82 38.66 15.53
CA LYS A 210 26.90 39.35 16.83
C LYS A 210 28.35 39.41 17.34
N LEU A 211 29.12 38.34 17.16
CA LEU A 211 30.53 38.30 17.53
C LEU A 211 31.39 39.23 16.66
N GLU A 212 31.06 39.37 15.36
CA GLU A 212 31.71 40.33 14.48
C GLU A 212 31.57 41.77 14.96
N LYS A 213 30.34 42.21 15.26
CA LYS A 213 30.07 43.55 15.81
C LYS A 213 30.79 43.79 17.13
N ARG A 214 31.03 42.76 17.94
CA ARG A 214 31.81 42.88 19.18
C ARG A 214 33.30 42.97 18.93
N LEU A 215 33.81 42.23 17.95
CA LEU A 215 35.22 42.29 17.57
C LEU A 215 35.60 43.67 16.97
N GLU A 216 34.63 44.40 16.40
CA GLU A 216 34.81 45.80 15.99
C GLU A 216 35.02 46.74 17.19
N LYS A 217 34.39 46.46 18.33
CA LYS A 217 34.51 47.26 19.58
C LYS A 217 35.74 46.90 20.40
N ASP A 218 36.10 45.62 20.46
CA ASP A 218 37.35 45.15 21.08
C ASP A 218 38.11 44.15 20.19
N PRO A 219 39.03 44.64 19.34
CA PRO A 219 39.75 43.81 18.37
C PRO A 219 40.84 42.93 18.98
N LYS A 220 41.20 43.10 20.27
CA LYS A 220 42.29 42.35 20.91
C LYS A 220 41.83 41.09 21.62
N ASN A 221 40.53 40.87 21.78
CA ASN A 221 40.01 39.73 22.51
C ASN A 221 40.22 38.39 21.75
N LYS A 222 41.24 37.63 22.19
CA LYS A 222 41.68 36.38 21.53
C LYS A 222 40.65 35.25 21.64
N THR A 223 39.86 35.21 22.71
CA THR A 223 38.87 34.13 22.94
C THR A 223 37.68 34.28 21.99
N ILE A 224 37.15 35.50 21.83
CA ILE A 224 36.08 35.82 20.87
C ILE A 224 36.52 35.52 19.43
N LYS A 225 37.75 35.89 19.06
CA LYS A 225 38.31 35.61 17.72
C LYS A 225 38.43 34.11 17.44
N LYS A 226 38.82 33.31 18.45
CA LYS A 226 38.91 31.85 18.35
C LYS A 226 37.52 31.23 18.22
N ALA A 227 36.56 31.68 19.04
CA ALA A 227 35.19 31.22 19.02
C ALA A 227 34.49 31.53 17.69
N LYS A 228 34.64 32.75 17.15
CA LYS A 228 34.15 33.11 15.81
C LYS A 228 34.69 32.15 14.76
N ARG A 229 36.01 31.92 14.73
CA ARG A 229 36.63 31.03 13.74
C ARG A 229 36.12 29.59 13.85
N GLN A 230 35.86 29.11 15.06
CA GLN A 230 35.28 27.77 15.27
C GLN A 230 33.83 27.69 14.79
N LEU A 231 33.01 28.71 15.08
CA LEU A 231 31.63 28.78 14.60
C LEU A 231 31.55 28.83 13.08
N GLU A 232 32.36 29.68 12.47
CA GLU A 232 32.31 29.97 11.04
C GLU A 232 32.93 28.84 10.19
N LYS A 233 34.07 28.28 10.63
CA LYS A 233 34.80 27.26 9.84
C LYS A 233 34.41 25.81 10.14
N ASP A 234 33.87 25.53 11.33
CA ASP A 234 33.56 24.15 11.74
C ASP A 234 32.07 23.92 12.00
N LEU A 235 31.47 24.67 12.95
CA LEU A 235 30.09 24.38 13.39
C LEU A 235 29.05 24.70 12.31
N LEU A 236 29.13 25.87 11.68
CA LEU A 236 28.18 26.31 10.65
C LEU A 236 28.10 25.34 9.45
N PRO A 237 29.21 24.98 8.76
CA PRO A 237 29.14 24.07 7.62
C PRO A 237 28.71 22.65 8.02
N ARG A 238 29.03 22.19 9.24
CA ARG A 238 28.54 20.90 9.76
C ARG A 238 27.04 20.92 10.02
N LYS A 239 26.50 22.01 10.58
CA LYS A 239 25.07 22.13 10.87
C LYS A 239 24.24 22.16 9.59
N GLN A 240 24.65 22.97 8.60
CA GLN A 240 24.02 22.99 7.27
C GLN A 240 24.03 21.61 6.60
N LYS A 241 25.13 20.88 6.74
CA LYS A 241 25.22 19.50 6.24
C LYS A 241 24.21 18.59 6.92
N TYR A 242 24.07 18.64 8.25
CA TYR A 242 23.12 17.79 8.98
C TYR A 242 21.66 18.15 8.68
N GLU A 243 21.33 19.43 8.52
CA GLU A 243 20.00 19.88 8.09
C GLU A 243 19.65 19.32 6.70
N LYS A 244 20.59 19.41 5.74
CA LYS A 244 20.41 18.81 4.41
C LYS A 244 20.25 17.29 4.46
N GLN A 245 21.03 16.61 5.31
CA GLN A 245 20.88 15.16 5.49
C GLN A 245 19.51 14.81 6.08
N LYS A 246 19.04 15.58 7.07
CA LYS A 246 17.72 15.42 7.69
C LYS A 246 16.59 15.59 6.67
N SER A 247 16.67 16.58 5.79
CA SER A 247 15.69 16.76 4.72
C SER A 247 15.70 15.59 3.73
N THR A 248 16.87 15.08 3.35
CA THR A 248 16.99 13.95 2.40
C THR A 248 16.45 12.63 2.94
N PHE A 249 16.40 12.42 4.26
CA PHE A 249 15.92 11.15 4.79
C PHE A 249 14.42 10.89 4.52
N GLU A 250 13.54 11.90 4.46
CA GLU A 250 12.11 11.72 4.15
C GLU A 250 11.43 10.56 4.91
N GLY A 251 11.69 10.39 6.21
CA GLY A 251 11.16 9.26 6.99
C GLY A 251 11.97 7.95 6.93
N ARG A 252 12.95 7.81 6.02
CA ARG A 252 13.85 6.65 5.85
C ARG A 252 15.05 6.62 6.81
N ASN A 253 15.49 5.43 7.23
CA ASN A 253 16.59 5.27 8.18
C ASN A 253 18.00 5.46 7.59
N SER A 254 18.14 5.35 6.27
CA SER A 254 19.41 5.48 5.55
C SER A 254 19.18 5.89 4.10
N TYR A 255 20.21 6.45 3.47
CA TYR A 255 20.23 6.67 2.02
C TYR A 255 21.66 6.52 1.46
N SER A 256 21.79 6.27 0.15
CA SER A 256 23.08 6.23 -0.54
C SER A 256 23.54 7.63 -0.97
N LYS A 257 24.84 7.92 -0.89
CA LYS A 257 25.36 9.24 -1.29
C LYS A 257 25.32 9.48 -2.79
N THR A 258 25.38 8.42 -3.61
CA THR A 258 25.35 8.51 -5.07
C THR A 258 23.93 8.48 -5.63
N ASP A 259 23.02 7.80 -4.93
CA ASP A 259 21.60 7.69 -5.27
C ASP A 259 20.79 7.94 -4.00
N THR A 260 20.28 9.17 -3.85
CA THR A 260 19.61 9.62 -2.64
C THR A 260 18.27 8.93 -2.39
N ASP A 261 17.71 8.27 -3.39
CA ASP A 261 16.40 7.60 -3.29
C ASP A 261 16.56 6.14 -2.83
N ALA A 262 17.71 5.54 -3.10
CA ALA A 262 18.05 4.20 -2.63
C ALA A 262 18.33 4.15 -1.12
N THR A 263 17.77 3.14 -0.46
CA THR A 263 17.98 2.88 0.98
C THR A 263 18.92 1.70 1.18
N PHE A 264 19.74 1.73 2.22
CA PHE A 264 20.58 0.58 2.55
C PHE A 264 19.75 -0.47 3.28
N MET A 265 19.64 -1.65 2.69
CA MET A 265 18.88 -2.77 3.24
C MET A 265 19.62 -4.09 3.03
N ARG A 266 19.22 -5.10 3.81
CA ARG A 266 19.71 -6.45 3.61
C ARG A 266 19.02 -7.05 2.39
N MET A 267 19.82 -7.44 1.40
CA MET A 267 19.34 -8.12 0.19
C MET A 267 19.17 -9.61 0.44
N LYS A 268 18.48 -10.29 -0.47
CA LYS A 268 18.41 -11.76 -0.45
C LYS A 268 19.83 -12.32 -0.56
N ASP A 269 20.16 -13.27 0.30
CA ASP A 269 21.49 -13.88 0.32
C ASP A 269 21.73 -14.63 -1.00
N ASP A 270 22.93 -14.47 -1.55
CA ASP A 270 23.39 -15.32 -2.65
C ASP A 270 23.62 -16.76 -2.14
N HIS A 271 23.75 -17.73 -3.03
CA HIS A 271 23.99 -19.15 -2.73
C HIS A 271 25.18 -19.37 -1.79
N MET A 272 26.13 -18.42 -1.79
CA MET A 272 27.31 -18.39 -0.93
C MET A 272 27.07 -17.75 0.46
N LYS A 273 25.83 -17.37 0.83
CA LYS A 273 25.43 -16.77 2.13
C LYS A 273 26.17 -15.49 2.53
N ASN A 274 26.69 -14.74 1.56
CA ASN A 274 27.37 -13.47 1.80
C ASN A 274 26.37 -12.31 1.95
N GLY A 275 25.58 -12.32 3.02
CA GLY A 275 24.58 -11.29 3.31
C GLY A 275 25.20 -9.94 3.65
N GLN A 276 25.33 -9.07 2.64
CA GLN A 276 25.81 -7.70 2.81
C GLN A 276 24.66 -6.69 2.69
N LEU A 277 24.75 -5.58 3.44
CA LEU A 277 23.88 -4.43 3.24
C LEU A 277 24.25 -3.75 1.92
N LYS A 278 23.25 -3.53 1.07
CA LYS A 278 23.43 -2.88 -0.24
C LYS A 278 22.37 -1.80 -0.43
N PRO A 279 22.66 -0.78 -1.25
CA PRO A 279 21.64 0.19 -1.64
C PRO A 279 20.59 -0.51 -2.50
N GLY A 280 19.32 -0.27 -2.21
CA GLY A 280 18.22 -0.90 -2.93
C GLY A 280 16.88 -0.19 -2.75
N TYR A 281 15.94 -0.64 -3.57
CA TYR A 281 14.56 -0.23 -3.60
C TYR A 281 13.69 -1.40 -3.13
N THR A 282 12.71 -1.11 -2.27
CA THR A 282 11.64 -2.07 -2.00
C THR A 282 10.48 -1.74 -2.91
N VAL A 283 10.38 -2.49 -4.02
CA VAL A 283 9.23 -2.41 -4.91
C VAL A 283 8.11 -3.20 -4.27
N LYS A 284 7.11 -2.47 -3.81
CA LYS A 284 5.88 -3.07 -3.28
C LYS A 284 4.97 -3.34 -4.46
N SER A 285 4.77 -4.61 -4.76
CA SER A 285 3.75 -5.08 -5.66
C SER A 285 2.71 -5.77 -4.80
N GLY A 286 1.71 -5.02 -4.35
CA GLY A 286 0.43 -5.67 -4.10
C GLY A 286 -0.12 -6.14 -5.44
N PRO A 287 -0.98 -7.18 -5.50
CA PRO A 287 -1.99 -7.15 -6.53
C PRO A 287 -2.58 -5.74 -6.47
N LYS A 288 -2.50 -4.98 -7.56
CA LYS A 288 -3.50 -3.93 -7.76
C LYS A 288 -4.79 -4.67 -7.48
N ILE A 289 -5.52 -4.27 -6.45
CA ILE A 289 -6.90 -4.69 -6.29
C ILE A 289 -7.62 -4.02 -7.47
N ASN A 290 -7.44 -4.60 -8.66
CA ASN A 290 -8.46 -4.70 -9.68
C ASN A 290 -9.49 -5.74 -9.28
N SER A 291 -9.31 -6.38 -8.13
CA SER A 291 -10.13 -7.46 -7.63
C SER A 291 -10.73 -7.10 -6.26
N LEU A 292 -11.62 -6.10 -6.23
CA LEU A 292 -12.83 -6.17 -5.37
C LEU A 292 -13.37 -7.63 -5.35
N TRP A 293 -13.29 -8.26 -6.52
CA TRP A 293 -13.30 -9.70 -6.79
C TRP A 293 -12.61 -10.57 -5.71
N ASP A 294 -11.30 -10.49 -5.44
CA ASP A 294 -10.59 -11.48 -4.60
C ASP A 294 -10.95 -11.39 -3.12
N SER A 295 -11.20 -10.18 -2.61
CA SER A 295 -11.59 -9.98 -1.21
C SER A 295 -13.04 -10.39 -0.95
N VAL A 296 -13.95 -10.17 -1.91
CA VAL A 296 -15.29 -10.77 -1.89
C VAL A 296 -15.19 -12.28 -1.88
N PHE A 297 -14.31 -12.85 -2.71
CA PHE A 297 -14.23 -14.29 -2.90
C PHE A 297 -13.74 -15.06 -1.68
N ILE A 298 -12.91 -14.46 -0.82
CA ILE A 298 -12.52 -15.09 0.44
C ILE A 298 -13.73 -15.17 1.38
N SER A 299 -14.52 -14.09 1.48
CA SER A 299 -15.69 -14.07 2.34
C SER A 299 -16.86 -14.93 1.82
N VAL A 300 -17.08 -14.98 0.51
CA VAL A 300 -18.12 -15.83 -0.10
C VAL A 300 -17.87 -17.33 0.15
N LEU A 301 -16.60 -17.74 0.22
CA LEU A 301 -16.22 -19.11 0.59
C LEU A 301 -16.49 -19.42 2.07
N GLU A 302 -16.41 -18.43 2.96
CA GLU A 302 -16.76 -18.61 4.38
C GLU A 302 -18.27 -18.81 4.57
N ILE A 303 -19.11 -18.13 3.77
CA ILE A 303 -20.58 -18.31 3.78
C ILE A 303 -20.99 -19.68 3.26
N GLN A 304 -20.30 -20.22 2.24
CA GLN A 304 -20.61 -21.55 1.70
C GLN A 304 -20.24 -22.71 2.64
N ASN A 305 -19.37 -22.47 3.63
CA ASN A 305 -18.88 -23.47 4.57
C ASN A 305 -19.45 -23.34 6.00
N ALA A 306 -20.39 -22.41 6.21
CA ALA A 306 -21.14 -22.22 7.46
C ALA A 306 -22.56 -22.81 7.35
#